data_AF-A0A6A4Q1D1-F1
#
_entry.id   AF-A0A6A4Q1D1-F1
#
_cell.length_a   1.000
_cell.length_b   1.000
_cell.length_c   1.000
_cell.angle_alpha   90.00
_cell.angle_beta   90.00
_cell.angle_gamma   90.00
#
_symmetry.space_group_name_H-M   'P 1'
#
loop_
_entity.id
_entity.type
_entity.pdbx_description
1 polymer ?
#
loop_
_entity_poly.entity_id
_entity_poly.type
_entity_poly.pdbx_seq_one_letter_code
_entity_poly.pdbx_strand_id
1 'polypeptide(L)' 'MYTDMEKCITPLPEVTLSDKVAGGALEKWPNRAFSTPPRISSGSIPNITPEIFHKDNDLWKDRVAHYKHDLM' A
#
# COMPACT_ATOMS: atom_id res chain seq x y z
N MET A 1 22.10 26.05 7.04
CA MET A 1 21.83 25.72 5.63
C MET A 1 20.55 24.90 5.63
N TYR A 2 19.49 25.37 4.95
CA TYR A 2 18.18 24.70 4.95
C TYR A 2 18.09 23.81 3.71
N THR A 3 17.68 22.57 3.86
CA THR A 3 17.42 21.65 2.74
C THR A 3 15.98 21.78 2.32
N ASP A 4 15.76 22.03 1.03
CA ASP A 4 14.42 21.98 0.46
C ASP A 4 13.90 20.54 0.54
N MET A 5 12.68 20.40 1.05
CA MET A 5 12.03 19.09 1.13
C MET A 5 11.45 18.72 -0.23
N GLU A 6 11.69 17.50 -0.65
CA GLU A 6 11.03 16.93 -1.82
C GLU A 6 9.56 16.63 -1.52
N LYS A 7 8.73 16.59 -2.57
CA LYS A 7 7.34 16.16 -2.44
C LYS A 7 7.31 14.70 -1.99
N CYS A 8 6.75 14.41 -0.82
CA CYS A 8 6.55 13.04 -0.34
C CYS A 8 5.38 12.31 -1.01
N ILE A 9 4.78 12.89 -2.06
CA ILE A 9 3.67 12.29 -2.80
C ILE A 9 4.26 11.46 -3.92
N THR A 10 4.16 10.13 -3.82
CA THR A 10 4.46 9.22 -4.94
C THR A 10 3.33 9.31 -5.96
N PRO A 11 3.55 9.93 -7.13
CA PRO A 11 2.49 10.09 -8.12
C PRO A 11 2.04 8.72 -8.64
N LEU A 12 0.81 8.70 -9.13
CA LEU A 12 0.31 7.55 -9.87
C LEU A 12 1.03 7.40 -11.22
N PRO A 13 1.24 6.18 -11.72
CA PRO A 13 1.71 5.98 -13.09
C PRO A 13 0.71 6.58 -14.07
N GLU A 14 1.20 7.32 -15.08
CA GLU A 14 0.38 7.79 -16.18
C GLU A 14 -0.14 6.60 -17.00
N VAL A 15 -1.38 6.71 -17.46
CA VAL A 15 -2.03 5.72 -18.32
C VAL A 15 -2.50 6.41 -19.60
N THR A 16 -2.17 5.84 -20.75
CA THR A 16 -2.48 6.40 -22.07
C THR A 16 -3.81 5.89 -22.65
N LEU A 17 -4.35 4.84 -22.05
CA LEU A 17 -5.53 4.12 -22.49
C LEU A 17 -6.73 4.51 -21.62
N SER A 18 -7.84 4.90 -22.25
CA SER A 18 -9.04 5.41 -21.54
C SER A 18 -9.72 4.37 -20.63
N ASP A 19 -9.50 3.08 -20.88
CA ASP A 19 -10.00 1.95 -20.11
C ASP A 19 -9.06 1.53 -18.96
N LYS A 20 -7.87 2.12 -18.84
CA LYS A 20 -6.93 1.82 -17.77
C LYS A 20 -7.09 2.77 -16.58
N VAL A 21 -7.01 2.19 -15.38
CA VAL A 21 -7.03 2.93 -14.11
C VAL A 21 -5.59 3.20 -13.68
N ALA A 22 -5.26 4.47 -13.46
CA ALA A 22 -3.97 4.87 -12.93
C ALA A 22 -3.73 4.19 -11.58
N GLY A 23 -2.65 3.42 -11.48
CA GLY A 23 -2.31 2.65 -10.27
C GLY A 23 -2.98 1.29 -10.13
N GLY A 24 -3.66 0.82 -11.18
CA GLY A 24 -4.21 -0.53 -11.29
C GLY A 24 -5.68 -0.64 -10.88
N ALA A 25 -6.35 -1.66 -11.40
CA ALA A 25 -7.73 -1.97 -11.07
C ALA A 25 -7.84 -2.48 -9.63
N LEU A 26 -8.83 -1.98 -8.89
CA LEU A 26 -9.06 -2.37 -7.50
C LEU A 26 -10.10 -3.48 -7.41
N GLU A 27 -9.85 -4.45 -6.55
CA GLU A 27 -10.81 -5.50 -6.20
C GLU A 27 -12.14 -4.92 -5.69
N LYS A 28 -13.23 -5.68 -5.79
CA LYS A 28 -14.51 -5.25 -5.21
C LYS A 28 -14.45 -5.32 -3.68
N TRP A 29 -15.21 -4.46 -3.00
CA TRP A 29 -15.42 -4.59 -1.56
C TRP A 29 -16.25 -5.85 -1.27
N PRO A 30 -15.97 -6.63 -0.20
CA PRO A 30 -14.98 -6.41 0.86
C PRO A 30 -13.57 -6.93 0.59
N ASN A 31 -13.38 -7.72 -0.47
CA ASN A 31 -12.08 -8.37 -0.77
C ASN A 31 -10.92 -7.38 -0.86
N ARG A 32 -11.18 -6.17 -1.35
CA ARG A 32 -10.21 -5.05 -1.39
C ARG A 32 -9.51 -4.80 -0.04
N ALA A 33 -10.18 -5.01 1.09
CA ALA A 33 -9.63 -4.78 2.42
C ALA A 33 -8.41 -5.67 2.73
N PHE A 34 -8.35 -6.85 2.11
CA PHE A 34 -7.35 -7.88 2.39
C PHE A 34 -6.44 -8.18 1.20
N SER A 35 -6.73 -7.62 0.03
CA SER A 35 -5.93 -7.78 -1.18
C SER A 35 -4.67 -6.90 -1.15
N THR A 36 -3.58 -7.39 -1.73
CA THR A 36 -2.38 -6.59 -1.97
C THR A 36 -2.71 -5.40 -2.90
N PRO A 37 -2.37 -4.16 -2.52
CA PRO A 37 -2.62 -2.99 -3.36
C PRO A 37 -1.99 -3.13 -4.75
N PRO A 38 -2.70 -2.79 -5.84
CA PRO A 38 -2.19 -2.99 -7.19
C PRO A 38 -0.86 -2.28 -7.49
N ARG A 39 -0.58 -1.15 -6.81
CA ARG A 39 0.69 -0.42 -6.93
C ARG A 39 1.90 -1.21 -6.41
N ILE A 40 1.70 -2.08 -5.42
CA ILE A 40 2.74 -2.97 -4.88
C ILE A 40 2.94 -4.13 -5.84
N SER A 41 1.85 -4.78 -6.28
CA SER A 41 1.95 -5.90 -7.23
C SER A 41 2.46 -5.47 -8.60
N SER A 42 2.26 -4.22 -9.01
CA SER A 42 2.79 -3.68 -10.28
C SER A 42 4.27 -3.27 -10.19
N GLY A 43 4.89 -3.35 -9.01
CA GLY A 43 6.28 -2.91 -8.80
C GLY A 43 6.51 -1.40 -8.94
N SER A 44 5.45 -0.58 -8.81
CA SER A 44 5.58 0.89 -8.94
C SER A 44 6.24 1.55 -7.74
N ILE A 45 6.31 0.84 -6.61
CA ILE A 45 6.97 1.30 -5.39
C ILE A 45 8.28 0.53 -5.24
N PRO A 46 9.45 1.17 -5.40
CA PRO A 46 10.72 0.48 -5.23
C PRO A 46 10.85 -0.01 -3.78
N ASN A 47 11.48 -1.18 -3.61
CA ASN A 47 11.77 -1.81 -2.31
C ASN A 47 10.56 -2.33 -1.52
N ILE A 48 9.34 -2.25 -2.05
CA ILE A 48 8.16 -2.89 -1.45
C ILE A 48 7.66 -3.99 -2.38
N THR A 49 7.68 -5.23 -1.89
CA THR A 49 7.14 -6.39 -2.61
C THR A 49 5.86 -6.89 -1.92
N PRO A 50 5.01 -7.67 -2.62
CA PRO A 50 3.86 -8.32 -2.01
C PRO A 50 4.22 -9.15 -0.76
N GLU A 51 5.36 -9.82 -0.77
CA GLU A 51 5.83 -10.64 0.36
C GLU A 51 6.16 -9.80 1.59
N ILE A 52 6.80 -8.63 1.40
CA ILE A 52 7.07 -7.68 2.48
C ILE A 52 5.74 -7.16 3.04
N PHE A 53 4.83 -6.75 2.17
CA PHE A 53 3.50 -6.27 2.57
C PHE A 53 2.72 -7.30 3.41
N HIS A 54 2.76 -8.58 3.03
CA HIS A 54 2.09 -9.63 3.80
C HIS A 54 2.72 -9.82 5.18
N LYS A 55 4.05 -9.82 5.29
CA LYS A 55 4.76 -9.92 6.58
C LYS A 55 4.44 -8.74 7.49
N ASP A 56 4.43 -7.52 6.94
CA ASP A 56 4.08 -6.32 7.69
C ASP A 56 2.64 -6.37 8.20
N ASN A 57 1.72 -6.90 7.39
CA ASN A 57 0.33 -7.06 7.79
C ASN A 57 0.17 -8.06 8.94
N ASP A 58 0.93 -9.16 8.94
CA ASP A 58 0.91 -10.12 10.05
C ASP A 58 1.48 -9.52 11.34
N LEU A 59 2.62 -8.81 11.25
CA LEU A 59 3.17 -8.05 12.38
C LEU A 59 2.17 -7.00 12.92
N TRP A 60 1.40 -6.38 12.03
CA TRP A 60 0.40 -5.40 12.43
C TRP A 60 -0.79 -6.03 13.16
N LYS A 61 -1.22 -7.23 12.77
CA LYS A 61 -2.25 -7.98 13.52
C LYS A 61 -1.80 -8.25 14.96
N ASP A 62 -0.55 -8.66 15.15
CA ASP A 62 0.01 -8.92 16.49
C ASP A 62 0.03 -7.64 17.34
N ARG A 63 0.46 -6.52 16.75
CA ARG A 63 0.48 -5.21 17.44
C ARG A 63 -0.92 -4.74 17.81
N VAL A 64 -1.89 -4.86 16.90
CA VAL A 64 -3.29 -4.50 17.17
C VAL A 64 -3.87 -5.37 18.28
N ALA A 65 -3.58 -6.68 18.29
CA ALA A 65 -4.02 -7.57 19.36
C ALA A 65 -3.43 -7.16 20.72
N HIS A 66 -2.15 -6.82 20.77
CA HIS A 66 -1.47 -6.33 21.97
C HIS A 66 -2.10 -5.02 22.48
N TYR A 67 -2.29 -4.02 21.62
CA TYR A 67 -2.92 -2.76 22.03
C TYR A 67 -4.36 -2.97 22.52
N LYS A 68 -5.11 -3.86 21.90
CA LYS A 68 -6.47 -4.18 22.35
C LYS A 68 -6.46 -4.82 23.75
N HIS A 69 -5.49 -5.68 24.02
CA HIS A 69 -5.33 -6.30 25.34
C HIS A 69 -4.91 -5.26 26.40
N ASP A 70 -4.00 -4.35 26.08
CA ASP A 70 -3.48 -3.38 27.05
C ASP A 70 -4.42 -2.19 27.31
N LEU A 71 -5.37 -1.94 26.39
CA LEU A 71 -6.39 -0.88 26.49
C LEU A 71 -7.72 -1.39 27.08
N MET A 72 -7.83 -2.68 27.41
CA MET A 72 -9.02 -3.30 28.02
C MET A 72 -8.69 -3.85 29.41
#